data_AF-A0A7J2WS91-F1
#
_entry.id   AF-A0A7J2WS91-F1
#
_cell.length_a   1.000
_cell.length_b   1.000
_cell.length_c   1.000
_cell.angle_alpha   90.00
_cell.angle_beta   90.00
_cell.angle_gamma   90.00
#
_symmetry.space_group_name_H-M   'P 1'
#
loop_
_entity.id
_entity.type
_entity.pdbx_description
1 polymer ?
#
loop_
_entity_poly.entity_id
_entity_poly.type
_entity_poly.pdbx_seq_one_letter_code
_entity_poly.pdbx_strand_id
1 'polypeptide(L)'
;METKGCCRKPFRKAVVGGSFDRLHRGHKELLDLACKVAESLIVGLADGPLIESKPLADKILPFEEREISLREFLNSRGVVL
;
A
#
# COMPACT_ATOMS: atom_id res chain seq x y z
N MET A 1 -22.21 -27.68 16.68
CA MET A 1 -20.74 -27.55 16.62
C MET A 1 -20.42 -26.19 16.05
N GLU A 2 -20.09 -25.22 16.91
CA GLU A 2 -19.60 -23.90 16.48
C GLU A 2 -18.11 -24.00 16.14
N THR A 3 -17.75 -23.59 14.94
CA THR A 3 -16.36 -23.47 14.49
C THR A 3 -15.69 -22.27 15.18
N LYS A 4 -15.19 -22.46 16.40
CA LYS A 4 -14.37 -21.46 17.08
C LYS A 4 -12.90 -21.58 16.65
N GLY A 5 -12.53 -20.69 15.74
CA GLY A 5 -11.16 -20.45 15.31
C GLY A 5 -11.11 -19.28 14.33
N CYS A 6 -11.52 -18.09 14.80
CA CYS A 6 -11.34 -16.82 14.10
C CYS A 6 -9.86 -16.70 13.68
N CYS A 7 -9.58 -16.73 12.38
CA CYS A 7 -8.24 -16.49 11.84
C CYS A 7 -7.87 -15.03 12.11
N ARG A 8 -7.44 -14.73 13.33
CA ARG A 8 -6.91 -13.40 13.66
C ARG A 8 -5.76 -13.13 12.71
N LYS A 9 -5.76 -11.94 12.12
CA LYS A 9 -4.65 -11.49 11.29
C LYS A 9 -3.35 -11.63 12.12
N PRO A 10 -2.29 -12.29 11.60
CA PRO A 10 -1.12 -12.64 12.39
C PRO A 10 -0.36 -11.42 12.92
N PHE A 11 -0.57 -10.24 12.34
CA PHE A 11 0.07 -9.00 12.75
C PHE A 11 -0.95 -7.97 13.24
N ARG A 12 -0.61 -7.26 14.32
CA ARG A 12 -1.40 -6.10 14.77
C ARG A 12 -1.27 -4.91 13.81
N LYS A 13 -0.11 -4.75 13.18
CA LYS A 13 0.21 -3.63 12.29
C LYS A 13 1.19 -4.08 11.21
N ALA A 14 0.96 -3.61 9.98
CA ALA A 14 1.92 -3.67 8.89
C ALA A 14 2.25 -2.25 8.42
N VAL A 15 3.47 -2.08 7.92
CA VAL A 15 3.93 -0.83 7.32
C VAL A 15 4.51 -1.17 5.95
N VAL A 16 4.02 -0.49 4.92
CA VAL A 16 4.51 -0.65 3.54
C VAL A 16 4.94 0.71 3.04
N GLY A 17 6.16 0.82 2.50
CA GLY A 17 6.68 2.05 1.92
C GLY A 17 7.08 1.85 0.47
N GLY A 18 6.82 2.84 -0.38
CA GLY A 18 7.18 2.77 -1.79
C GLY A 18 6.93 4.08 -2.52
N SER A 19 7.50 4.21 -3.72
CA SER A 19 7.11 5.32 -4.62
C SER A 19 5.71 5.12 -5.17
N PHE A 20 5.26 3.86 -5.32
CA PHE A 20 3.98 3.50 -5.92
C PHE A 20 3.74 4.16 -7.29
N ASP A 21 4.83 4.39 -8.04
CA ASP A 21 4.74 4.87 -9.41
C ASP A 21 3.94 3.87 -10.25
N ARG A 22 3.00 4.39 -11.06
CA ARG A 22 2.10 3.63 -11.94
C ARG A 22 1.65 2.32 -11.30
N LEU A 23 0.71 2.40 -10.34
CA LEU A 23 0.30 1.32 -9.46
C LEU A 23 -0.02 -0.01 -10.19
N HIS A 24 1.01 -0.83 -10.39
CA HIS A 24 0.96 -2.06 -11.18
C HIS A 24 0.79 -3.29 -10.29
N ARG A 25 0.72 -4.47 -10.92
CA ARG A 25 0.42 -5.75 -10.25
C ARG A 25 1.27 -6.01 -9.01
N GLY A 26 2.59 -5.83 -9.08
CA GLY A 26 3.49 -6.02 -7.94
C GLY A 26 3.12 -5.18 -6.70
N HIS A 27 2.83 -3.88 -6.88
CA HIS A 27 2.38 -3.03 -5.78
C HIS A 27 1.05 -3.52 -5.19
N LYS A 28 0.11 -3.89 -6.07
CA LYS A 28 -1.22 -4.37 -5.66
C LYS A 28 -1.14 -5.66 -4.86
N GLU A 29 -0.32 -6.62 -5.29
CA GLU A 29 -0.11 -7.89 -4.57
C GLU A 29 0.51 -7.66 -3.18
N LEU A 30 1.49 -6.75 -3.06
CA LEU A 30 2.11 -6.39 -1.79
C LEU A 30 1.10 -5.73 -0.82
N LEU A 31 0.33 -4.76 -1.31
CA LEU A 31 -0.68 -4.06 -0.51
C LEU A 31 -1.82 -5.02 -0.11
N ASP A 32 -2.29 -5.88 -1.03
CA ASP A 32 -3.31 -6.90 -0.74
C ASP A 32 -2.85 -7.88 0.34
N LEU A 33 -1.59 -8.31 0.28
CA LEU A 33 -1.01 -9.16 1.32
C LEU A 33 -1.01 -8.44 2.66
N ALA A 34 -0.56 -7.19 2.71
CA ALA A 34 -0.52 -6.38 3.93
C ALA A 34 -1.93 -6.23 4.55
N CYS A 35 -2.95 -5.96 3.72
CA CYS A 35 -4.36 -5.91 4.15
C CYS A 35 -4.85 -7.23 4.74
N LYS A 36 -4.42 -8.37 4.20
CA LYS A 36 -4.83 -9.70 4.67
C LYS A 36 -4.16 -10.09 5.99
N VAL A 37 -2.89 -9.73 6.18
CA VAL A 37 -2.08 -10.24 7.30
C VAL A 37 -2.06 -9.30 8.51
N ALA A 38 -2.49 -8.04 8.39
CA ALA A 38 -2.42 -7.06 9.47
C ALA A 38 -3.75 -6.40 9.86
N GLU A 39 -4.02 -6.24 11.16
CA GLU A 39 -5.21 -5.55 11.69
C GLU A 39 -5.24 -4.06 11.30
N SER A 40 -4.08 -3.41 11.28
CA SER A 40 -3.91 -2.02 10.82
C SER A 40 -2.79 -1.91 9.80
N LEU A 41 -2.93 -1.01 8.83
CA LEU A 41 -1.96 -0.77 7.77
C LEU A 41 -1.56 0.70 7.75
N ILE A 42 -0.25 0.97 7.69
CA ILE A 42 0.32 2.28 7.40
C ILE A 42 1.01 2.18 6.04
N VAL A 43 0.67 3.08 5.12
CA VAL A 43 1.31 3.14 3.80
C VAL A 43 2.06 4.45 3.66
N GLY A 44 3.37 4.38 3.46
CA GLY A 44 4.23 5.53 3.22
C GLY A 44 4.44 5.73 1.72
N LEU A 45 3.92 6.84 1.18
CA LEU A 45 4.18 7.27 -0.19
C LEU A 45 5.46 8.10 -0.22
N ALA A 46 6.49 7.60 -0.89
CA ALA A 46 7.78 8.28 -0.98
C ALA A 46 7.69 9.51 -1.89
N ASP A 47 8.35 10.60 -1.50
CA ASP A 47 8.39 11.86 -2.26
C ASP A 47 9.69 12.63 -2.09
N GLY A 48 9.87 13.69 -2.89
CA GLY A 48 11.01 14.61 -2.82
C GLY A 48 12.37 13.89 -2.93
N PRO A 49 13.31 14.09 -1.98
CA PRO A 49 14.66 13.51 -2.06
C PRO A 49 14.72 11.98 -2.21
N LEU A 50 13.70 11.26 -1.74
CA LEU A 50 13.60 9.80 -1.85
C LEU A 50 13.24 9.31 -3.27
N ILE A 51 12.72 10.20 -4.12
CA ILE A 51 12.37 9.95 -5.51
C ILE A 51 13.44 10.51 -6.44
N GLU A 52 13.93 11.73 -6.15
CA GLU A 52 14.89 12.48 -6.98
C GLU A 52 16.23 11.75 -7.17
N SER A 53 16.61 10.88 -6.23
CA SER A 53 17.84 10.08 -6.30
C SER A 53 17.74 8.83 -7.19
N LYS A 54 16.56 8.53 -7.75
CA LYS A 54 16.34 7.32 -8.56
C LYS A 54 16.69 7.55 -10.04
N PRO A 55 17.19 6.51 -10.74
CA PRO A 55 17.25 6.54 -12.20
C PRO A 55 15.85 6.80 -12.77
N LEU A 56 15.75 7.71 -13.74
CA LEU A 56 14.47 8.09 -14.38
C LEU A 56 13.46 8.75 -13.43
N ALA A 57 13.92 9.49 -12.42
CA ALA A 57 13.06 10.23 -11.50
C ALA A 57 12.08 11.19 -12.24
N ASP A 58 12.50 11.74 -13.37
CA ASP A 58 11.71 12.57 -14.28
C ASP A 58 10.51 11.84 -14.91
N LYS A 59 10.51 10.50 -14.90
CA LYS A 59 9.42 9.68 -15.46
C LYS A 59 8.41 9.20 -14.42
N ILE A 60 8.67 9.46 -13.13
CA ILE A 60 7.78 9.12 -12.04
C ILE A 60 6.61 10.11 -12.04
N LEU A 61 5.39 9.60 -11.83
CA LEU A 61 4.20 10.44 -11.76
C LEU A 61 4.28 11.46 -10.60
N PRO A 62 3.64 12.65 -10.73
CA PRO A 62 3.48 13.59 -9.62
C PRO A 62 2.92 12.92 -8.36
N PHE A 63 3.25 13.46 -7.19
CA PHE A 63 2.84 12.89 -5.90
C PHE A 63 1.33 12.69 -5.83
N GLU A 64 0.56 13.69 -6.25
CA GLU A 64 -0.90 13.72 -6.19
C GLU A 64 -1.51 12.60 -7.04
N GLU A 65 -0.97 12.34 -8.24
CA GLU A 65 -1.47 11.26 -9.10
C GLU A 65 -1.21 9.87 -8.51
N ARG A 66 -0.04 9.69 -7.87
CA ARG A 66 0.31 8.46 -7.16
C ARG A 66 -0.55 8.29 -5.91
N GLU A 67 -0.78 9.36 -5.16
CA GLU A 67 -1.63 9.37 -3.98
C GLU A 67 -3.08 9.00 -4.34
N ILE A 68 -3.66 9.61 -5.37
CA ILE A 68 -5.02 9.31 -5.84
C ILE A 68 -5.12 7.82 -6.21
N SER A 69 -4.21 7.32 -7.05
CA SER A 69 -4.21 5.92 -7.47
C SER A 69 -4.09 4.95 -6.29
N LEU A 70 -3.25 5.30 -5.30
CA LEU A 70 -3.04 4.50 -4.10
C LEU A 70 -4.28 4.51 -3.20
N ARG A 71 -4.90 5.69 -2.99
CA ARG A 71 -6.12 5.86 -2.20
C ARG A 71 -7.28 5.09 -2.81
N GLU A 72 -7.51 5.21 -4.11
CA GLU A 72 -8.57 4.47 -4.81
C GLU A 72 -8.41 2.96 -4.65
N PHE A 73 -7.17 2.46 -4.80
CA PHE A 73 -6.89 1.04 -4.63
C PHE A 73 -7.14 0.58 -3.19
N LEU A 74 -6.64 1.29 -2.19
CA LEU A 74 -6.82 0.93 -0.77
C LEU A 74 -8.29 0.99 -0.34
N ASN A 75 -9.03 2.02 -0.79
CA ASN A 75 -10.48 2.15 -0.58
C ASN A 75 -11.23 0.94 -1.17
N SER A 76 -10.83 0.46 -2.36
CA SER A 76 -11.43 -0.74 -2.98
C SER A 76 -11.20 -2.04 -2.18
N ARG A 77 -10.29 -2.02 -1.20
CA ARG A 77 -10.01 -3.14 -0.28
C ARG A 77 -10.62 -2.96 1.10
N GLY A 78 -11.43 -1.92 1.30
CA GLY A 78 -12.05 -1.60 2.59
C GLY A 78 -11.10 -0.97 3.60
N VAL A 79 -9.92 -0.51 3.15
CA VAL A 79 -9.03 0.33 3.96
C VAL A 79 -9.50 1.77 3.78
N VAL A 80 -10.09 2.35 4.81
CA VAL A 80 -10.51 3.76 4.82
C VAL A 80 -9.33 4.60 5.28
N LEU A 81 -8.96 5.59 4.47
CA LEU A 81 -7.84 6.52 4.69
C LEU A 81 -8.32 7.88 5.21
#